data_AF-A0A6M8ENM1-F1
#
_entry.id   AF-A0A6M8ENM1-F1
#
_cell.length_a   1.000
_cell.length_b   1.000
_cell.length_c   1.000
_cell.angle_alpha   90.00
_cell.angle_beta   90.00
_cell.angle_gamma   90.00
#
_symmetry.space_group_name_H-M   'P 1'
#
loop_
_entity.id
_entity.type
_entity.pdbx_description
1 polymer ?
#
loop_
_entity_poly.entity_id
_entity_poly.type
_entity_poly.pdbx_seq_one_letter_code
_entity_poly.pdbx_strand_id
1 'polypeptide(L)' 'MNLAIIYELRANDVSEEHIDLIMSRVKNRFTEENIDKELVKLGYSKIFTVDYDEFDNYDFDDDYGSHGHKGNNEEID' A
#
# COMPACT_ATOMS: atom_id res chain seq x y z
N MET A 1 -9.78 21.98 9.30
CA MET A 1 -9.46 20.63 9.83
C MET A 1 -10.07 19.62 8.86
N ASN A 2 -9.28 18.72 8.29
CA ASN A 2 -9.79 17.77 7.28
C ASN A 2 -10.45 16.58 7.98
N LEU A 3 -11.79 16.62 8.07
CA LEU A 3 -12.58 15.60 8.76
C LEU A 3 -12.45 14.21 8.11
N ALA A 4 -12.37 14.14 6.78
CA ALA A 4 -12.20 12.88 6.05
C ALA A 4 -10.93 12.13 6.48
N ILE A 5 -9.80 12.83 6.57
CA ILE A 5 -8.52 12.26 7.02
C ILE A 5 -8.62 11.73 8.45
N ILE A 6 -9.27 12.48 9.36
CA ILE A 6 -9.42 12.06 10.76
C ILE A 6 -10.30 10.82 10.87
N TYR A 7 -11.39 10.75 10.11
CA TYR A 7 -12.24 9.56 10.10
C TYR A 7 -11.51 8.33 9.58
N GLU A 8 -10.70 8.48 8.53
CA GLU A 8 -9.91 7.37 7.99
C GLU A 8 -8.87 6.87 8.99
N LEU A 9 -8.16 7.78 9.67
CA LEU A 9 -7.21 7.43 10.73
C LEU A 9 -7.89 6.67 11.88
N ARG A 10 -9.08 7.12 12.30
CA ARG A 10 -9.88 6.44 13.34
C ARG A 10 -10.37 5.07 12.90
N ALA A 11 -10.77 4.93 11.64
CA ALA A 11 -11.21 3.65 11.08
C ALA A 11 -10.08 2.60 11.05
N ASN A 12 -8.81 3.06 11.07
CA ASN A 12 -7.61 2.23 11.10
C ASN A 12 -6.95 2.17 12.50
N ASP A 13 -7.75 2.34 13.57
CA ASP A 13 -7.31 2.19 14.97
C ASP A 13 -6.15 3.11 15.40
N VAL A 14 -5.95 4.24 14.72
CA VAL A 14 -4.98 5.25 15.16
C VAL A 14 -5.56 6.01 16.35
N SER A 15 -4.85 6.00 17.48
CA SER A 15 -5.30 6.68 18.71
C SER A 15 -5.44 8.19 18.54
N GLU A 16 -6.39 8.83 19.25
CA GLU A 16 -6.61 10.28 19.18
C GLU A 16 -5.35 11.10 19.49
N GLU A 17 -4.54 10.65 20.47
CA GLU A 17 -3.26 11.28 20.81
C GLU A 17 -2.30 11.29 19.61
N HIS A 18 -2.21 10.17 18.90
CA HIS A 18 -1.37 10.05 17.72
C HIS A 18 -1.95 10.83 16.53
N ILE A 19 -3.28 10.87 16.36
CA ILE A 19 -3.94 11.70 15.34
C ILE A 19 -3.58 13.17 15.56
N ASP A 20 -3.76 13.71 16.76
CA ASP A 20 -3.44 15.10 17.07
C ASP A 20 -1.96 15.40 16.83
N LEU A 21 -1.08 14.49 17.26
CA LEU A 21 0.36 14.62 17.03
C LEU A 21 0.71 14.67 15.53
N ILE A 22 0.19 13.73 14.74
CA ILE A 22 0.41 13.67 13.29
C ILE A 22 -0.07 14.97 12.65
N MET A 23 -1.31 15.37 12.93
CA MET A 23 -1.92 16.58 12.37
C MET A 23 -1.12 17.84 12.72
N SER A 24 -0.57 17.91 13.93
CA SER A 24 0.30 19.03 14.35
C SER A 24 1.62 19.09 13.56
N ARG A 25 2.21 17.94 13.20
CA ARG A 25 3.48 17.82 12.49
C ARG A 25 3.34 18.08 10.99
N VAL A 26 2.21 17.70 10.40
CA VAL A 26 1.97 17.88 8.96
C VAL A 26 1.27 19.20 8.60
N LYS A 27 0.88 20.03 9.58
CA LYS A 27 0.08 21.25 9.36
C LYS A 27 0.59 22.20 8.26
N ASN A 28 1.90 22.31 8.06
CA ASN A 28 2.52 23.19 7.06
C ASN A 28 2.85 22.47 5.73
N ARG A 29 2.64 21.15 5.68
CA ARG A 29 2.97 20.27 4.55
C ARG A 29 1.93 19.15 4.43
N PHE A 30 0.66 19.55 4.47
CA PHE A 30 -0.47 18.64 4.61
C PHE A 30 -0.69 17.85 3.32
N THR A 31 -0.15 16.65 3.24
CA THR A 31 -0.34 15.71 2.13
C THR A 31 -0.47 14.29 2.71
N GLU A 32 -1.15 13.42 1.98
CA GLU A 32 -1.33 12.00 2.32
C GLU A 32 0.02 11.30 2.54
N GLU A 33 0.97 11.50 1.64
CA GLU A 33 2.33 10.96 1.78
C GLU A 33 3.02 11.40 3.08
N ASN A 34 2.85 12.67 3.49
CA ASN A 34 3.44 13.16 4.72
C ASN A 34 2.72 12.63 5.97
N ILE A 35 1.42 12.35 5.88
CA ILE A 35 0.66 11.70 6.95
C ILE A 35 1.14 10.26 7.11
N ASP A 36 1.24 9.51 6.01
CA ASP A 36 1.75 8.13 6.00
C ASP A 36 3.20 8.03 6.53
N LYS A 37 4.06 9.01 6.21
CA LYS A 37 5.40 9.09 6.81
C LYS A 37 5.38 9.23 8.33
N GLU A 38 4.44 9.98 8.90
CA GLU A 38 4.32 10.11 10.35
C GLU A 38 3.66 8.88 10.98
N LEU A 39 2.72 8.24 10.30
CA LEU A 39 2.14 6.95 10.70
C LEU A 39 3.21 5.87 10.87
N VAL A 40 4.06 5.69 9.85
CA VAL A 40 5.16 4.70 9.87
C VAL A 40 6.13 4.95 11.03
N LYS A 41 6.44 6.22 11.34
CA LYS A 41 7.31 6.56 12.49
C LYS A 41 6.71 6.18 13.84
N LEU A 42 5.39 6.13 13.93
CA LEU A 42 4.65 5.74 15.13
C LEU A 42 4.34 4.24 15.17
N GLY A 43 4.77 3.49 14.15
CA GLY A 43 4.60 2.04 14.05
C GLY A 43 3.31 1.59 13.35
N TYR A 44 2.59 2.50 12.71
CA TYR A 44 1.40 2.18 11.91
C TYR A 44 1.77 1.88 10.45
N SER A 45 0.94 1.08 9.79
CA SER A 45 0.99 0.92 8.34
C SER A 45 0.61 2.22 7.63
N LYS A 46 1.02 2.35 6.37
CA LYS A 46 0.48 3.38 5.47
C LYS A 46 -1.01 3.13 5.27
N ILE A 47 -1.78 4.21 5.15
CA ILE A 47 -3.24 4.17 4.97
C ILE A 47 -3.63 4.79 3.64
N PHE A 48 -3.01 5.91 3.25
CA PHE A 48 -3.46 6.71 2.11
C PHE A 48 -2.73 6.38 0.81
N THR A 49 -1.43 6.09 0.88
CA THR A 49 -0.59 5.77 -0.28
C THR A 49 -0.25 4.28 -0.32
N VAL A 50 -1.21 3.42 0.06
CA VAL A 50 -1.04 1.97 -0.09
C VAL A 50 -1.13 1.65 -1.57
N ASP A 51 -0.05 1.13 -2.13
CA ASP A 51 0.01 0.73 -3.52
C ASP A 51 -0.47 -0.72 -3.62
N TYR A 52 -1.77 -0.90 -3.88
CA TYR A 52 -2.37 -2.23 -4.00
C TYR A 52 -1.91 -2.96 -5.26
N ASP A 53 -1.46 -2.23 -6.28
CA ASP A 53 -0.91 -2.78 -7.52
C ASP A 53 0.48 -3.44 -7.30
N GLU A 54 1.17 -3.09 -6.21
CA GLU A 54 2.46 -3.70 -5.84
C GLU A 54 2.28 -5.10 -5.21
N PHE A 55 1.09 -5.42 -4.67
CA PHE A 55 0.78 -6.72 -4.09
C PHE A 55 0.35 -7.79 -5.11
N ASP A 56 0.02 -7.41 -6.34
CA ASP A 56 -0.23 -8.36 -7.46
C ASP A 56 1.08 -8.99 -7.99
N ASN A 57 2.25 -8.58 -7.48
CA ASN A 57 3.56 -9.17 -7.80
C ASN A 57 4.10 -10.08 -6.69
N TYR A 58 3.25 -10.64 -5.83
CA TYR A 58 3.63 -11.89 -5.17
C TYR A 58 3.48 -12.99 -6.21
N ASP A 59 4.61 -13.36 -6.81
CA ASP A 59 4.80 -14.57 -7.61
C ASP A 59 4.00 -15.69 -6.95
N PHE A 60 2.87 -16.03 -7.56
CA PHE A 60 2.13 -17.23 -7.24
C PHE A 60 3.04 -18.36 -7.71
N ASP A 61 3.96 -18.74 -6.82
CA ASP A 61 4.89 -19.86 -6.99
C ASP A 61 4.06 -21.14 -6.89
N ASP A 62 3.19 -21.33 -7.89
CA ASP A 62 2.47 -22.56 -8.14
C ASP A 62 3.47 -23.50 -8.81
N ASP A 63 4.33 -24.08 -7.98
CA ASP A 63 5.06 -25.32 -8.28
C ASP A 63 4.04 -26.47 -8.38
N TYR A 64 3.18 -26.39 -9.39
CA TYR A 64 2.31 -27.46 -9.83
C TYR A 64 2.41 -27.61 -11.35
N GLY A 65 3.46 -28.33 -11.76
CA GLY A 65 3.36 -29.20 -12.92
C GLY A 65 4.12 -28.75 -14.16
N SER A 66 5.40 -29.12 -14.19
CA SER A 66 6.11 -29.49 -15.41
C SER A 66 5.22 -30.29 -16.37
N HIS A 67 4.77 -29.73 -17.50
CA HIS A 67 4.55 -30.44 -18.76
C HIS A 67 4.73 -29.46 -19.94
N GLY A 68 5.86 -29.63 -20.64
CA GLY A 68 6.25 -28.77 -21.74
C GLY A 68 5.39 -28.92 -22.99
N HIS A 69 5.48 -27.93 -23.88
CA HIS A 69 5.42 -28.14 -25.32
C HIS A 69 6.20 -27.05 -26.04
N LYS A 70 7.39 -27.44 -26.51
CA LYS A 70 8.17 -26.72 -27.49
C LYS A 70 7.52 -26.98 -28.86
N GLY A 71 6.74 -26.02 -29.35
CA GLY A 71 6.18 -26.05 -30.71
C GLY A 71 7.13 -25.37 -31.68
N ASN A 72 7.98 -26.16 -32.35
CA ASN A 72 8.75 -25.70 -33.50
C ASN A 72 7.79 -25.64 -34.70
N ASN A 73 7.60 -24.48 -35.31
CA ASN A 73 6.96 -24.36 -36.62
C ASN A 73 8.01 -24.67 -37.70
N GLU A 74 7.97 -25.87 -38.25
CA GLU A 74 8.63 -26.18 -39.51
C GLU A 74 7.63 -25.95 -40.66
N GLU A 75 8.03 -25.10 -41.60
CA GLU A 75 7.41 -24.88 -42.90
C GLU A 75 7.36 -26.20 -43.69
N ILE A 76 6.22 -26.48 -44.34
CA ILE A 76 6.15 -27.52 -45.38
C ILE A 76 5.20 -27.06 -46.51
N ASP A 77 5.83 -26.88 -47.67
CA ASP A 77 5.40 -26.73 -49.09
C ASP A 77 4.21 -25.82 -49.48
#